data_AF-A0A6I9PQQ3-F1
#
_entry.id   AF-A0A6I9PQQ3-F1
#
_cell.length_a   1.000
_cell.length_b   1.000
_cell.length_c   1.000
_cell.angle_alpha   90.00
_cell.angle_beta   90.00
_cell.angle_gamma   90.00
#
_symmetry.space_group_name_H-M   'P 1'
#
loop_
_entity.id
_entity.type
_entity.pdbx_description
1 polymer ?
#
loop_
_entity_poly.entity_id
_entity_poly.type
_entity_poly.pdbx_seq_one_letter_code
_entity_poly.pdbx_strand_id
1 'polypeptide(L)'
;VIECLKENKRQLTQRCHQKIFKLQEVEMVDPELDYQLMRVCKHMIRRFCTESEGKNTLQCLKQNKNSELMDPKCKQMITKRQITQNTDYRLNPVLRKACKADIPKFCQPILNKATPDSELEGQVIGCLKLKYADQ
;
A
#
# COMPACT_ATOMS: atom_id res chain seq x y z
N VAL A 1 -18.61 -0.61 -5.74
CA VAL A 1 -17.99 -0.96 -7.05
C VAL A 1 -16.47 -0.92 -7.00
N ILE A 2 -15.84 0.23 -6.71
CA ILE A 2 -14.36 0.36 -6.73
C ILE A 2 -13.61 -0.68 -5.88
N GLU A 3 -14.05 -0.97 -4.64
CA GLU A 3 -13.37 -1.97 -3.79
C GLU A 3 -13.46 -3.39 -4.36
N CYS A 4 -14.58 -3.74 -5.00
CA CYS A 4 -14.70 -5.02 -5.71
C CYS A 4 -13.70 -5.10 -6.86
N LEU A 5 -13.49 -3.99 -7.61
CA LEU A 5 -12.49 -3.94 -8.67
C LEU A 5 -11.06 -4.09 -8.11
N LYS A 6 -10.75 -3.46 -6.96
CA LYS A 6 -9.47 -3.60 -6.27
C LYS A 6 -9.22 -5.03 -5.77
N GLU A 7 -10.25 -5.76 -5.38
CA GLU A 7 -10.16 -7.16 -4.93
C GLU A 7 -10.06 -8.15 -6.10
N ASN A 8 -10.55 -7.80 -7.29
CA ASN A 8 -10.63 -8.69 -8.46
C ASN A 8 -9.74 -8.29 -9.64
N LYS A 9 -8.62 -7.60 -9.38
CA LYS A 9 -7.74 -7.04 -10.44
C LYS A 9 -7.31 -7.99 -11.53
N ARG A 10 -7.08 -9.27 -11.19
CA ARG A 10 -6.63 -10.31 -12.14
C ARG A 10 -7.68 -10.65 -13.20
N GLN A 11 -8.96 -10.37 -12.91
CA GLN A 11 -10.07 -10.59 -13.81
C GLN A 11 -10.42 -9.35 -14.64
N LEU A 12 -9.75 -8.22 -14.39
CA LEU A 12 -10.00 -6.98 -15.11
C LEU A 12 -9.27 -6.99 -16.45
N THR A 13 -9.85 -6.28 -17.41
CA THR A 13 -9.13 -5.92 -18.64
C THR A 13 -7.87 -5.11 -18.29
N GLN A 14 -6.84 -5.21 -19.12
CA GLN A 14 -5.55 -4.53 -18.89
C GLN A 14 -5.73 -3.02 -18.61
N ARG A 15 -6.57 -2.34 -19.41
CA ARG A 15 -6.87 -0.91 -19.24
C ARG A 15 -7.52 -0.60 -17.89
N CYS A 16 -8.46 -1.45 -17.44
CA CYS A 16 -9.13 -1.25 -16.16
C CYS A 16 -8.18 -1.54 -14.99
N HIS A 17 -7.41 -2.62 -15.07
CA HIS A 17 -6.37 -2.97 -14.11
C HIS A 17 -5.40 -1.80 -13.89
N GLN A 18 -4.86 -1.21 -14.96
CA GLN A 18 -3.95 -0.07 -14.88
C GLN A 18 -4.57 1.13 -14.13
N LYS A 19 -5.83 1.46 -14.42
CA LYS A 19 -6.53 2.57 -13.76
C LYS A 19 -6.77 2.29 -12.28
N ILE A 20 -7.11 1.06 -11.92
CA ILE A 20 -7.27 0.64 -10.52
C ILE A 20 -5.93 0.68 -9.78
N PHE A 21 -4.84 0.21 -10.40
CA PHE A 21 -3.51 0.29 -9.80
C PHE A 21 -3.07 1.73 -9.58
N LYS A 22 -3.29 2.62 -10.57
CA LYS A 22 -2.97 4.05 -10.43
C LYS A 22 -3.79 4.75 -9.37
N LEU A 23 -5.08 4.41 -9.25
CA LEU A 23 -5.92 4.89 -8.16
C LEU A 23 -5.34 4.48 -6.80
N GLN A 24 -4.94 3.21 -6.64
CA GLN A 24 -4.32 2.74 -5.41
C GLN A 24 -2.96 3.37 -5.12
N GLU A 25 -2.15 3.64 -6.15
CA GLU A 25 -0.88 4.36 -5.98
C GLU A 25 -1.14 5.76 -5.37
N VAL A 26 -2.16 6.47 -5.87
CA VAL A 26 -2.58 7.78 -5.34
C VAL A 26 -3.11 7.68 -3.91
N GLU A 27 -4.01 6.73 -3.64
CA GLU A 27 -4.56 6.48 -2.29
C GLU A 27 -3.49 6.07 -1.27
N MET A 28 -2.44 5.36 -1.69
CA MET A 28 -1.34 4.99 -0.79
C MET A 28 -0.46 6.17 -0.43
N VAL A 29 -0.28 7.12 -1.36
CA VAL A 29 0.44 8.38 -1.11
C VAL A 29 -0.38 9.33 -0.24
N ASP A 30 -1.69 9.37 -0.46
CA ASP A 30 -2.64 10.18 0.31
C ASP A 30 -3.83 9.34 0.79
N PRO A 31 -3.74 8.77 2.01
CA PRO A 31 -4.79 7.94 2.59
C PRO A 31 -6.14 8.63 2.78
N GLU A 32 -6.22 9.97 2.74
CA GLU A 32 -7.50 10.68 2.82
C GLU A 32 -8.37 10.47 1.57
N LEU A 33 -7.73 10.17 0.43
CA LEU A 33 -8.42 9.85 -0.81
C LEU A 33 -8.99 8.43 -0.82
N ASP A 34 -8.54 7.55 0.10
CA ASP A 34 -9.14 6.24 0.32
C ASP A 34 -10.41 6.36 1.16
N TYR A 35 -11.51 6.68 0.50
CA TYR A 35 -12.81 6.86 1.16
C TYR A 35 -13.24 5.65 2.00
N GLN A 36 -12.90 4.42 1.58
CA GLN A 36 -13.29 3.24 2.36
C GLN A 36 -12.49 3.15 3.67
N LEU A 37 -11.18 3.40 3.63
CA LEU A 37 -10.35 3.52 4.82
C LEU A 37 -10.88 4.61 5.74
N MET A 38 -11.06 5.83 5.23
CA MET A 38 -11.50 6.98 6.02
C MET A 38 -12.88 6.75 6.65
N ARG A 39 -13.81 6.11 5.94
CA ARG A 39 -15.14 5.80 6.45
C ARG A 39 -15.11 4.70 7.52
N VAL A 40 -14.43 3.58 7.25
CA VAL A 40 -14.38 2.44 8.17
C VAL A 40 -13.58 2.79 9.43
N CYS A 41 -12.50 3.55 9.29
CA CYS A 41 -11.63 3.93 10.39
C CYS A 41 -11.96 5.29 11.03
N LYS A 42 -13.05 5.97 10.64
CA LYS A 42 -13.40 7.34 11.09
C LYS A 42 -13.25 7.53 12.60
N HIS A 43 -13.80 6.61 13.40
CA HIS A 43 -13.74 6.69 14.86
C HIS A 43 -12.33 6.47 15.40
N MET A 44 -11.55 5.57 14.77
CA MET A 44 -10.18 5.26 15.19
C MET A 44 -9.22 6.39 14.81
N ILE A 45 -9.42 7.03 13.66
CA ILE A 45 -8.69 8.23 13.24
C ILE A 45 -8.88 9.34 14.28
N ARG A 46 -10.13 9.61 14.67
CA ARG A 46 -10.43 10.61 15.72
C ARG A 46 -9.90 10.24 17.10
N ARG A 47 -9.66 8.97 17.38
CA ARG A 47 -9.18 8.50 18.68
C ARG A 47 -7.65 8.53 18.78
N PHE A 48 -6.97 8.11 17.72
CA PHE A 48 -5.52 7.88 17.76
C PHE A 48 -4.72 8.87 16.92
N CYS A 49 -5.34 9.52 15.93
CA CYS A 49 -4.64 10.21 14.84
C CYS A 49 -5.15 11.65 14.64
N THR A 50 -5.60 12.32 15.70
CA THR A 50 -6.14 13.70 15.64
C THR A 50 -5.14 14.72 15.11
N GLU A 51 -3.86 14.52 15.40
CA GLU A 51 -2.76 15.40 14.98
C GLU A 51 -2.03 14.88 13.75
N SER A 52 -2.45 13.74 13.19
CA SER A 52 -1.81 13.20 12.00
C SER A 52 -2.20 14.02 10.78
N GLU A 53 -1.20 14.55 10.07
CA GLU A 53 -1.41 15.07 8.73
C GLU A 53 -2.00 13.97 7.82
N GLY A 54 -2.90 14.33 6.92
CA GLY A 54 -3.66 13.38 6.09
C GLY A 54 -2.82 12.24 5.49
N LYS A 55 -1.65 12.56 4.95
CA LYS A 55 -0.66 11.63 4.36
C LYS A 55 -0.13 10.58 5.35
N ASN A 56 -0.12 10.89 6.64
CA ASN A 56 0.38 10.03 7.72
C ASN A 56 -0.74 9.21 8.39
N THR A 57 -2.01 9.43 8.04
CA THR A 57 -3.16 8.76 8.69
C THR A 57 -3.03 7.24 8.69
N LEU A 58 -2.71 6.62 7.54
CA LEU A 58 -2.53 5.17 7.47
C LEU A 58 -1.35 4.69 8.34
N GLN A 59 -0.28 5.47 8.44
CA GLN A 59 0.87 5.12 9.26
C GLN A 59 0.54 5.20 10.77
N CYS A 60 -0.17 6.23 11.21
CA CYS A 60 -0.67 6.34 12.57
C CYS A 60 -1.63 5.18 12.92
N LEU A 61 -2.57 4.86 12.03
CA LEU A 61 -3.48 3.73 12.21
C LEU A 61 -2.72 2.40 12.34
N LYS A 62 -1.65 2.19 11.56
CA LYS A 62 -0.78 1.01 11.66
C LYS A 62 -0.09 0.90 13.01
N GLN A 63 0.41 2.01 13.55
CA GLN A 63 1.08 2.05 14.87
C GLN A 63 0.11 1.66 16.00
N ASN A 64 -1.16 2.03 15.88
CA ASN A 64 -2.19 1.77 16.88
C ASN A 64 -3.02 0.49 16.62
N LYS A 65 -2.74 -0.24 15.53
CA LYS A 65 -3.53 -1.39 15.03
C LYS A 65 -3.82 -2.47 16.08
N ASN A 66 -2.89 -2.69 17.00
CA ASN A 66 -2.99 -3.75 18.02
C ASN A 66 -3.49 -3.25 19.38
N SER A 67 -3.86 -1.98 19.49
CA SER A 67 -4.53 -1.46 20.69
C SER A 67 -5.83 -2.24 20.95
N GLU A 68 -6.14 -2.51 22.22
CA GLU A 68 -7.41 -3.11 22.64
C GLU A 68 -8.60 -2.21 22.28
N LEU A 69 -8.38 -0.89 22.18
CA LEU A 69 -9.38 0.10 21.82
C LEU A 69 -9.58 0.22 20.30
N MET A 70 -8.89 -0.59 19.49
CA MET A 70 -8.99 -0.59 18.03
C MET A 70 -10.25 -1.33 17.57
N ASP A 71 -11.08 -0.65 16.77
CA ASP A 71 -12.25 -1.26 16.15
C ASP A 71 -11.83 -2.44 15.23
N PRO A 72 -12.44 -3.63 15.36
CA PRO A 72 -12.09 -4.79 14.55
C PRO A 72 -12.21 -4.58 13.04
N LYS A 73 -13.19 -3.80 12.57
CA LYS A 73 -13.37 -3.51 11.14
C LYS A 73 -12.27 -2.59 10.64
N CYS A 74 -11.88 -1.58 11.42
CA CYS A 74 -10.72 -0.75 11.10
C CYS A 74 -9.42 -1.56 11.12
N LYS A 75 -9.22 -2.45 12.11
CA LYS A 75 -8.07 -3.37 12.14
C LYS A 75 -7.97 -4.23 10.88
N GLN A 76 -9.10 -4.76 10.42
CA GLN A 76 -9.18 -5.52 9.17
C GLN A 76 -8.85 -4.63 7.96
N MET A 77 -9.37 -3.41 7.91
CA MET A 77 -9.08 -2.45 6.85
C MET A 77 -7.58 -2.11 6.77
N ILE A 78 -6.96 -1.79 7.90
CA ILE A 78 -5.51 -1.55 8.00
C ILE A 78 -4.75 -2.78 7.49
N THR A 79 -5.17 -3.99 7.88
CA THR A 79 -4.55 -5.23 7.41
C THR A 79 -4.66 -5.39 5.89
N LYS A 80 -5.83 -5.12 5.30
CA LYS A 80 -6.02 -5.16 3.84
C LYS A 80 -5.05 -4.20 3.15
N ARG A 81 -4.93 -2.95 3.63
CA ARG A 81 -4.00 -1.97 3.04
C ARG A 81 -2.55 -2.37 3.23
N GLN A 82 -2.16 -2.94 4.37
CA GLN A 82 -0.80 -3.50 4.56
C GLN A 82 -0.50 -4.64 3.58
N ILE A 83 -1.46 -5.52 3.30
CA ILE A 83 -1.31 -6.57 2.28
C ILE A 83 -1.10 -5.93 0.92
N THR A 84 -1.91 -4.94 0.53
CA THR A 84 -1.74 -4.20 -0.72
C THR A 84 -0.38 -3.48 -0.82
N GLN A 85 0.13 -2.90 0.27
CA GLN A 85 1.49 -2.32 0.30
C GLN A 85 2.57 -3.37 0.01
N ASN A 86 2.32 -4.63 0.36
CA ASN A 86 3.26 -5.73 0.15
C ASN A 86 3.15 -6.39 -1.23
N THR A 87 2.15 -6.03 -2.06
CA THR A 87 2.01 -6.60 -3.41
C THR A 87 2.81 -5.85 -4.46
N ASP A 88 3.22 -4.60 -4.22
CA ASP A 88 4.06 -3.85 -5.15
C ASP A 88 4.77 -2.71 -4.41
N TYR A 89 6.07 -2.52 -4.66
CA TYR A 89 6.85 -1.47 -4.00
C TYR A 89 6.30 -0.06 -4.29
N ARG A 90 5.63 0.15 -5.43
CA ARG A 90 5.00 1.43 -5.80
C ARG A 90 3.79 1.75 -4.94
N LEU A 91 3.12 0.73 -4.39
CA LEU A 91 2.01 0.87 -3.44
C LEU A 91 2.50 1.08 -2.00
N ASN A 92 3.80 1.06 -1.75
CA ASN A 92 4.39 1.29 -0.43
C ASN A 92 5.29 2.54 -0.47
N PRO A 93 4.74 3.75 -0.27
CA PRO A 93 5.51 4.99 -0.39
C PRO A 93 6.64 5.10 0.64
N VAL A 94 6.47 4.52 1.83
CA VAL A 94 7.52 4.48 2.87
C VAL A 94 8.71 3.66 2.39
N LEU A 95 8.46 2.43 1.91
CA LEU A 95 9.52 1.56 1.36
C LEU A 95 10.17 2.19 0.13
N ARG A 96 9.37 2.70 -0.81
CA ARG A 96 9.86 3.34 -2.04
C ARG A 96 10.76 4.54 -1.75
N LYS A 97 10.43 5.33 -0.72
CA LYS A 97 11.25 6.46 -0.27
C LYS A 97 12.54 5.99 0.41
N ALA A 98 12.43 5.06 1.36
CA ALA A 98 13.57 4.57 2.13
C ALA A 98 14.59 3.83 1.26
N CYS A 99 14.12 2.96 0.37
CA CYS A 99 14.96 2.13 -0.50
C CYS A 99 15.16 2.75 -1.90
N LYS A 100 15.00 4.07 -2.06
CA LYS A 100 15.02 4.75 -3.37
C LYS A 100 16.28 4.44 -4.19
N ALA A 101 17.44 4.39 -3.54
CA ALA A 101 18.72 4.08 -4.18
C ALA A 101 18.96 2.56 -4.32
N ASP A 102 18.46 1.78 -3.37
CA ASP A 102 18.68 0.33 -3.30
C ASP A 102 17.84 -0.44 -4.32
N ILE A 103 16.63 0.02 -4.62
CA ILE A 103 15.73 -0.59 -5.61
C ILE A 103 16.42 -0.74 -6.97
N PRO A 104 16.94 0.33 -7.62
CA PRO A 104 17.66 0.18 -8.87
C PRO A 104 19.01 -0.54 -8.67
N LYS A 105 19.74 -0.29 -7.57
CA LYS A 105 21.04 -0.92 -7.31
C LYS A 105 20.96 -2.45 -7.28
N PHE A 106 19.94 -3.01 -6.62
CA PHE A 106 19.85 -4.44 -6.35
C PHE A 106 18.83 -5.17 -7.20
N CYS A 107 17.78 -4.48 -7.65
CA CYS A 107 16.63 -5.09 -8.33
C CYS A 107 16.49 -4.63 -9.79
N GLN A 108 17.53 -4.04 -10.38
CA GLN A 108 17.52 -3.60 -11.78
C GLN A 108 17.01 -4.66 -12.78
N PRO A 109 17.38 -5.95 -12.68
CA PRO A 109 16.91 -6.95 -13.64
C PRO A 109 15.40 -7.14 -13.64
N ILE A 110 14.75 -6.90 -12.49
CA ILE A 110 13.28 -6.94 -12.37
C ILE A 110 12.68 -5.68 -12.99
N LEU A 111 13.27 -4.51 -12.72
CA LEU A 111 12.82 -3.24 -13.28
C LEU A 111 12.92 -3.21 -14.81
N ASN A 112 13.95 -3.82 -15.39
CA ASN A 112 14.11 -3.89 -16.85
C ASN A 112 13.03 -4.75 -17.53
N LYS A 113 12.43 -5.69 -16.80
CA LYS A 113 11.31 -6.51 -17.27
C LYS A 113 9.95 -5.86 -16.99
N ALA A 114 9.93 -4.77 -16.21
CA ALA A 114 8.72 -4.05 -15.88
C ALA A 114 8.25 -3.26 -17.11
N THR A 115 6.99 -3.46 -17.50
CA THR A 115 6.31 -2.42 -18.28
C THR A 115 5.77 -1.36 -17.31
N PRO A 116 5.63 -0.09 -17.72
CA PRO A 116 5.06 0.96 -16.86
C PRO A 116 3.70 0.59 -16.26
N ASP A 117 3.00 -0.30 -16.97
CA ASP A 117 1.62 -0.68 -16.74
C ASP A 117 1.41 -2.06 -16.10
N SER A 118 2.48 -2.84 -15.91
CA SER A 118 2.41 -4.15 -15.24
C SER A 118 2.70 -4.01 -13.75
N GLU A 119 1.82 -4.56 -12.90
CA GLU A 119 2.13 -4.81 -11.49
C GLU A 119 3.34 -5.77 -11.40
N LEU A 120 4.26 -5.52 -10.47
CA LEU A 120 5.43 -6.37 -10.26
C LEU A 120 5.16 -7.48 -9.25
N GLU A 121 3.93 -7.61 -8.77
CA GLU A 121 3.44 -8.68 -7.89
C GLU A 121 4.43 -9.07 -6.77
N GLY A 122 5.05 -8.07 -6.15
CA GLY A 122 5.94 -8.23 -5.00
C GLY A 122 7.38 -8.63 -5.35
N GLN A 123 7.73 -8.78 -6.63
CA GLN A 123 9.08 -9.18 -7.06
C GLN A 123 10.18 -8.26 -6.52
N VAL A 124 9.98 -6.93 -6.59
CA VAL A 124 10.95 -5.96 -6.05
C VAL A 124 11.07 -6.08 -4.53
N ILE A 125 9.96 -6.28 -3.82
CA ILE A 125 9.96 -6.45 -2.37
C ILE A 125 10.70 -7.75 -1.99
N GLY A 126 10.47 -8.83 -2.73
CA GLY A 126 11.18 -10.10 -2.55
C GLY A 126 12.68 -9.95 -2.78
N CYS A 127 13.08 -9.26 -3.85
CA CYS A 127 14.48 -8.96 -4.14
C CYS A 127 15.15 -8.17 -3.01
N LEU A 128 14.51 -7.10 -2.50
CA LEU A 128 15.04 -6.32 -1.38
C LEU A 128 15.18 -7.16 -0.11
N LYS A 129 14.23 -8.04 0.19
CA LYS A 129 14.30 -8.96 1.34
C LYS A 129 15.49 -9.90 1.26
N LEU A 130 15.71 -10.51 0.08
CA LEU A 130 16.86 -11.40 -0.14
C LEU A 130 18.17 -10.63 0.08
N LYS A 131 18.28 -9.41 -0.46
CA LYS A 131 19.50 -8.61 -0.35
C LYS A 131 19.75 -7.98 1.02
N TYR A 132 18.70 -7.84 1.83
CA TYR A 132 18.85 -7.48 3.24
C TYR A 132 19.32 -8.68 4.08
N ALA A 133 18.86 -9.90 3.78
CA ALA A 133 19.27 -11.11 4.50
C ALA A 133 20.72 -11.53 4.21
N ASP A 134 21.28 -11.11 3.07
CA ASP A 134 22.67 -11.35 2.67
C ASP A 134 23.70 -10.36 3.30
N GLN A 135 23.25 -9.39 4.12
CA GLN A 135 24.09 -8.38 4.80
C GLN A 135 24.27 -8.71 6.29
#